data_AF-A0ABD1EQL1-F1
#
_entry.id   AF-A0ABD1EQL1-F1
#
_cell.length_a   1.000
_cell.length_b   1.000
_cell.length_c   1.000
_cell.angle_alpha   90.00
_cell.angle_beta   90.00
_cell.angle_gamma   90.00
#
_symmetry.space_group_name_H-M   'P 1'
#
loop_
_entity.id
_entity.type
_entity.pdbx_description
1 polymer ?
#
loop_
_entity_poly.entity_id
_entity_poly.type
_entity_poly.pdbx_seq_one_letter_code
_entity_poly.pdbx_strand_id
1 'polypeptide(L)'
;MSSNNYEPYLLLGLLTITILACSISGTMGSALHGPCDNDDACGTIDTECQNGVCVCRENFTVLYDSCVPMAESRVHCTKKNDCHKVLGVKSTCTKKNQCVCKQFHHLHLGQCVKNRDLHETCDHDHQCYCGVDCQLKIACIHKNCSCKAGHSPYKSRRCISDQQLNSVIEEPRTEEFNLLMQNDGVPRTSIDCYSFSIFLILTILY
;
A
#
# COMPACT_ATOMS: atom_id res chain seq x y z
N MET A 1 11.29 37.54 -56.25
CA MET A 1 12.36 37.09 -55.33
C MET A 1 11.71 36.71 -54.01
N SER A 2 12.04 35.51 -53.56
CA SER A 2 11.79 34.77 -52.31
C SER A 2 10.60 35.13 -51.41
N SER A 3 9.60 34.25 -51.49
CA SER A 3 9.14 33.33 -50.43
C SER A 3 9.80 33.45 -49.04
N ASN A 4 8.97 33.50 -48.00
CA ASN A 4 9.18 32.83 -46.71
C ASN A 4 7.81 32.59 -46.06
N ASN A 5 7.29 31.37 -46.21
CA ASN A 5 6.10 30.85 -45.52
C ASN A 5 6.57 29.83 -44.49
N TYR A 6 6.77 30.26 -43.23
CA TYR A 6 7.12 29.36 -42.13
C TYR A 6 6.50 29.83 -40.81
N GLU A 7 5.18 29.86 -40.67
CA GLU A 7 4.53 29.93 -39.35
C GLU A 7 3.11 29.36 -39.39
N PRO A 8 2.95 28.02 -39.34
CA PRO A 8 1.87 27.52 -38.48
C PRO A 8 2.25 26.32 -37.59
N TYR A 9 3.51 25.87 -37.62
CA TYR A 9 3.91 24.61 -36.95
C TYR A 9 4.33 24.74 -35.48
N LEU A 10 4.54 25.96 -34.94
CA LEU A 10 5.00 26.14 -33.56
C LEU A 10 3.89 25.98 -32.50
N LEU A 11 2.62 26.23 -32.86
CA LEU A 11 1.49 26.16 -31.93
C LEU A 11 0.92 24.74 -31.75
N LEU A 12 1.05 23.87 -32.75
CA LEU A 12 0.63 22.46 -32.66
C LEU A 12 1.58 21.59 -31.82
N GLY A 13 2.84 22.02 -31.63
CA GLY A 13 3.82 21.32 -30.81
C GLY A 13 3.65 21.47 -29.29
N LEU A 14 2.95 22.52 -28.83
CA LEU A 14 2.78 22.80 -27.40
C LEU A 14 1.48 22.23 -26.81
N LEU A 15 0.50 21.90 -27.64
CA LEU A 15 -0.80 21.33 -27.23
C LEU A 15 -0.75 19.83 -26.92
N THR A 16 0.28 19.11 -27.37
CA THR A 16 0.43 17.66 -27.12
C THR A 16 1.20 17.34 -25.85
N ILE A 17 1.90 18.31 -25.25
CA ILE A 17 2.77 18.07 -24.07
C ILE A 17 1.99 18.14 -22.75
N THR A 18 0.82 18.78 -22.68
CA THR A 18 0.06 18.96 -21.44
C THR A 18 -0.94 17.83 -21.12
N ILE A 19 -1.24 16.94 -22.07
CA ILE A 19 -2.19 15.82 -21.85
C ILE A 19 -1.51 14.57 -21.27
N LEU A 20 -0.17 14.54 -21.18
CA LEU A 20 0.58 13.40 -20.65
C LEU A 20 0.93 13.49 -19.16
N ALA A 21 0.34 14.42 -18.42
CA ALA A 21 0.50 14.53 -16.98
C ALA A 21 -0.82 14.16 -16.27
N CYS A 22 -0.73 13.23 -15.32
CA CYS A 22 -1.82 12.81 -14.42
C CYS A 22 -2.76 11.71 -14.94
N SER A 23 -2.21 10.52 -15.20
CA SER A 23 -2.97 9.27 -15.12
C SER A 23 -2.14 8.20 -14.41
N ILE A 24 -1.63 8.54 -13.23
CA ILE A 24 -1.07 7.55 -12.31
C ILE A 24 -1.89 7.58 -11.03
N SER A 25 -3.15 7.14 -11.11
CA SER A 25 -3.91 6.74 -9.92
C SER A 25 -3.36 5.40 -9.43
N GLY A 26 -2.10 5.39 -9.01
CA GLY A 26 -1.60 4.33 -8.16
C GLY A 26 -2.26 4.53 -6.80
N THR A 27 -3.24 3.69 -6.47
CA THR A 27 -3.88 3.68 -5.15
C THR A 27 -2.86 3.19 -4.11
N MET A 28 -1.92 4.06 -3.76
CA MET A 28 -1.10 3.88 -2.58
C MET A 28 -2.03 4.06 -1.39
N GLY A 29 -2.32 2.96 -0.69
CA GLY A 29 -3.16 3.03 0.50
C GLY A 29 -2.61 4.03 1.53
N SER A 30 -3.49 4.59 2.33
CA SER A 30 -3.20 5.53 3.41
C SER A 30 -2.12 4.99 4.36
N ALA A 31 -1.23 5.87 4.80
CA ALA A 31 -0.23 5.54 5.81
C ALA A 31 -0.88 5.22 7.17
N LEU A 32 -0.08 4.73 8.12
CA LEU A 32 -0.51 4.55 9.50
C LEU A 32 -1.07 5.87 10.06
N HIS A 33 -2.21 5.79 10.77
CA HIS A 33 -3.02 6.92 11.24
C HIS A 33 -3.67 7.78 10.13
N GLY A 34 -3.58 7.39 8.87
CA GLY A 34 -4.28 8.02 7.75
C GLY A 34 -5.76 7.58 7.68
N PRO A 35 -6.60 8.34 6.93
CA PRO A 35 -8.01 8.01 6.77
C PRO A 35 -8.20 6.75 5.93
N CYS A 36 -9.26 5.99 6.20
CA CYS A 36 -9.62 4.80 5.43
C CYS A 36 -11.12 4.53 5.49
N ASP A 37 -11.64 3.89 4.45
CA ASP A 37 -13.02 3.39 4.43
C ASP A 37 -13.08 1.88 4.71
N ASN A 38 -11.99 1.16 4.42
CA ASN A 38 -11.84 -0.27 4.65
C ASN A 38 -10.36 -0.64 4.81
N ASP A 39 -10.07 -1.86 5.26
CA ASP A 39 -8.72 -2.39 5.45
C ASP A 39 -7.82 -2.27 4.21
N ASP A 40 -8.44 -2.34 3.04
CA ASP A 40 -7.79 -2.31 1.75
C ASP A 40 -7.30 -0.94 1.33
N ALA A 41 -7.86 0.11 1.94
CA ALA A 41 -7.40 1.48 1.83
C ALA A 41 -6.12 1.72 2.66
N CYS A 42 -5.72 0.81 3.55
CA CYS A 42 -4.48 0.96 4.32
C CYS A 42 -3.26 0.47 3.53
N GLY A 43 -2.21 1.29 3.53
CA GLY A 43 -1.02 1.14 2.67
C GLY A 43 -0.06 0.04 3.09
N THR A 44 -0.30 -0.63 4.23
CA THR A 44 0.56 -1.73 4.70
C THR A 44 -0.26 -2.96 5.06
N ILE A 45 0.37 -4.14 4.96
CA ILE A 45 -0.28 -5.42 5.21
C ILE A 45 -0.57 -5.68 6.69
N ASP A 46 0.17 -4.98 7.55
CA ASP A 46 0.13 -5.08 9.00
C ASP A 46 -0.82 -4.02 9.64
N THR A 47 -1.61 -3.33 8.79
CA THR A 47 -2.62 -2.35 9.19
C THR A 47 -4.04 -2.79 8.82
N GLU A 48 -5.00 -2.29 9.57
CA GLU A 48 -6.44 -2.44 9.34
C GLU A 48 -7.15 -1.10 9.56
N CYS A 49 -8.35 -0.96 8.99
CA CYS A 49 -9.14 0.24 9.11
C CYS A 49 -10.05 0.15 10.33
N GLN A 50 -9.77 0.96 11.35
CA GLN A 50 -10.56 1.00 12.57
C GLN A 50 -11.08 2.43 12.81
N ASN A 51 -12.40 2.58 12.88
CA ASN A 51 -13.07 3.87 13.08
C ASN A 51 -12.65 4.94 12.05
N GLY A 52 -12.49 4.54 10.79
CA GLY A 52 -12.11 5.42 9.69
C GLY A 52 -10.61 5.79 9.65
N VAL A 53 -9.77 5.14 10.45
CA VAL A 53 -8.33 5.41 10.54
C VAL A 53 -7.52 4.11 10.45
N CYS A 54 -6.42 4.13 9.70
CA CYS A 54 -5.51 3.00 9.61
C CYS A 54 -4.75 2.82 10.92
N VAL A 55 -4.93 1.67 11.56
CA VAL A 55 -4.25 1.27 12.80
C VAL A 55 -3.50 -0.04 12.59
N CYS A 56 -2.61 -0.40 13.50
CA CYS A 56 -1.98 -1.71 13.46
C CYS A 56 -2.98 -2.81 13.80
N ARG A 57 -2.90 -3.93 13.07
CA ARG A 57 -3.68 -5.14 13.36
C ARG A 57 -3.39 -5.67 14.76
N GLU A 58 -4.28 -6.53 15.27
CA GLU A 58 -4.04 -7.26 16.51
C GLU A 58 -2.69 -8.00 16.47
N ASN A 59 -1.98 -8.03 17.60
CA ASN A 59 -0.62 -8.55 17.74
C ASN A 59 0.47 -7.74 17.03
N PHE A 60 0.17 -6.55 16.53
CA PHE A 60 1.17 -5.58 16.08
C PHE A 60 1.21 -4.39 17.03
N THR A 61 2.37 -3.76 17.11
CA THR A 61 2.53 -2.52 17.88
C THR A 61 3.17 -1.45 17.01
N VAL A 62 2.82 -0.19 17.29
CA VAL A 62 3.38 0.97 16.61
C VAL A 62 4.82 1.15 17.07
N LEU A 63 5.76 1.06 16.14
CA LEU A 63 7.15 1.42 16.33
C LEU A 63 7.56 2.44 15.27
N TYR A 64 7.73 3.69 15.70
CA TYR A 64 7.83 4.85 14.81
C TYR A 64 6.56 4.96 13.95
N ASP A 65 6.67 4.91 12.62
CA ASP A 65 5.54 5.01 11.69
C ASP A 65 5.25 3.66 11.01
N SER A 66 5.45 2.55 11.73
CA SER A 66 5.23 1.21 11.20
C SER A 66 4.70 0.26 12.25
N CYS A 67 3.90 -0.70 11.78
CA CYS A 67 3.42 -1.80 12.57
C CYS A 67 4.49 -2.89 12.58
N VAL A 68 4.95 -3.25 13.78
CA VAL A 68 5.88 -4.37 13.97
C VAL A 68 5.18 -5.49 14.71
N PRO A 69 5.40 -6.75 14.31
CA PRO A 69 4.79 -7.87 14.99
C PRO A 69 5.30 -7.92 16.42
N MET A 70 4.36 -7.97 17.37
CA MET A 70 4.65 -8.33 18.75
C MET A 70 5.08 -9.79 18.72
N ALA A 71 6.31 -10.06 19.16
CA ALA A 71 6.72 -11.45 19.34
C ALA A 71 5.73 -12.10 20.31
N GLU A 72 5.12 -13.22 19.94
CA GLU A 72 4.25 -14.00 20.85
C GLU A 72 4.97 -14.31 22.17
N SER A 73 6.29 -14.43 22.09
CA SER A 73 7.17 -14.45 23.25
C SER A 73 7.18 -13.07 23.92
N ARG A 74 6.45 -12.94 25.03
CA ARG A 74 6.45 -11.79 25.96
C ARG A 74 7.81 -11.66 26.68
N VAL A 75 8.92 -11.67 25.92
CA VAL A 75 10.26 -11.48 26.45
C VAL A 75 10.35 -10.05 26.96
N HIS A 76 10.46 -9.91 28.27
CA HIS A 76 10.71 -8.63 28.88
C HIS A 76 12.15 -8.17 28.63
N CYS A 77 12.32 -6.86 28.45
CA CYS A 77 13.62 -6.26 28.23
C CYS A 77 13.73 -4.92 28.93
N THR A 78 14.96 -4.56 29.30
CA THR A 78 15.30 -3.21 29.77
C THR A 78 16.16 -2.49 28.75
N LYS A 79 16.96 -3.24 27.99
CA LYS A 79 17.83 -2.71 26.93
C LYS A 79 17.78 -3.60 25.69
N LYS A 80 18.16 -3.01 24.55
CA LYS A 80 18.20 -3.68 23.24
C LYS A 80 18.97 -5.01 23.25
N ASN A 81 20.07 -5.09 23.99
CA ASN A 81 20.88 -6.31 24.08
C ASN A 81 20.18 -7.48 24.76
N ASP A 82 19.16 -7.24 25.58
CA ASP A 82 18.38 -8.33 26.19
C ASP A 82 17.61 -9.09 25.10
N CYS A 83 16.99 -8.34 24.17
CA CYS A 83 16.31 -8.91 23.02
C CYS A 83 17.25 -9.60 22.04
N HIS A 84 18.45 -9.02 21.82
CA HIS A 84 19.43 -9.63 20.93
C HIS A 84 19.84 -11.05 21.34
N LYS A 85 19.86 -11.35 22.64
CA LYS A 85 20.23 -12.68 23.16
C LYS A 85 19.17 -13.73 22.87
N VAL A 86 17.89 -13.33 22.81
CA VAL A 86 16.76 -14.26 22.69
C VAL A 86 16.28 -14.34 21.24
N LEU A 87 16.10 -13.19 20.59
CA LEU A 87 15.49 -13.05 19.26
C LEU A 87 16.50 -12.68 18.15
N GLY A 88 17.78 -12.52 18.52
CA GLY A 88 18.85 -12.14 17.59
C GLY A 88 18.98 -10.63 17.36
N VAL A 89 20.04 -10.23 16.64
CA VAL A 89 20.43 -8.81 16.40
C VAL A 89 19.39 -7.98 15.63
N LYS A 90 18.40 -8.65 15.05
CA LYS A 90 17.29 -8.05 14.30
C LYS A 90 16.09 -7.69 15.17
N SER A 91 16.22 -7.83 16.49
CA SER A 91 15.23 -7.41 17.48
C SER A 91 15.52 -6.04 18.11
N THR A 92 14.54 -5.47 18.79
CA THR A 92 14.67 -4.26 19.60
C THR A 92 13.75 -4.30 20.83
N CYS A 93 14.09 -3.52 21.86
CA CYS A 93 13.24 -3.35 23.05
C CYS A 93 12.29 -2.16 22.85
N THR A 94 10.99 -2.37 23.05
CA THR A 94 9.98 -1.32 22.95
C THR A 94 9.89 -0.48 24.24
N LYS A 95 9.21 0.67 24.18
CA LYS A 95 8.92 1.50 25.36
C LYS A 95 8.07 0.78 26.43
N LYS A 96 7.39 -0.31 26.06
CA LYS A 96 6.60 -1.17 26.96
C LYS A 96 7.42 -2.31 27.56
N ASN A 97 8.76 -2.25 27.48
CA ASN A 97 9.66 -3.28 27.99
C ASN A 97 9.40 -4.67 27.39
N GLN A 98 9.09 -4.72 26.09
CA GLN A 98 8.85 -5.96 25.34
C GLN A 98 9.76 -6.03 24.12
N CYS A 99 10.32 -7.20 23.87
CA CYS A 99 11.11 -7.46 22.67
C CYS A 99 10.21 -7.64 21.44
N VAL A 100 10.59 -6.95 20.36
CA VAL A 100 9.93 -7.08 19.06
C VAL A 100 10.96 -7.20 17.95
N CYS A 101 10.56 -7.73 16.81
CA CYS A 101 11.39 -7.66 15.61
C CYS A 101 11.42 -6.22 15.08
N LYS A 102 12.57 -5.82 14.51
CA LYS A 102 12.68 -4.53 13.81
C LYS A 102 11.74 -4.52 12.59
N GLN A 103 11.53 -3.34 12.01
CA GLN A 103 10.79 -3.18 10.77
C GLN A 103 11.30 -4.14 9.68
N PHE A 104 10.38 -4.65 8.86
CA PHE A 104 10.66 -5.64 7.80
C PHE A 104 11.25 -6.96 8.29
N HIS A 105 10.98 -7.32 9.55
CA HIS A 105 11.34 -8.60 10.12
C HIS A 105 10.16 -9.18 10.89
N HIS A 106 10.03 -10.50 10.87
CA HIS A 106 9.01 -11.23 11.62
C HIS A 106 9.66 -12.31 12.49
N LEU A 107 8.90 -12.82 13.45
CA LEU A 107 9.34 -13.87 14.34
C LEU A 107 9.15 -15.24 13.66
N HIS A 108 10.24 -16.00 13.53
CA HIS A 108 10.20 -17.39 13.10
C HIS A 108 11.09 -18.23 14.01
N LEU A 109 10.53 -19.26 14.64
CA LEU A 109 11.24 -20.18 15.56
C LEU A 109 12.09 -19.45 16.62
N GLY A 110 11.52 -18.39 17.21
CA GLY A 110 12.20 -17.63 18.26
C GLY A 110 13.30 -16.68 17.75
N GLN A 111 13.46 -16.49 16.44
CA GLN A 111 14.41 -15.55 15.86
C GLN A 111 13.72 -14.54 14.94
N CYS A 112 14.24 -13.32 14.88
CA CYS A 112 13.78 -12.33 13.92
C CYS A 112 14.40 -12.58 12.53
N VAL A 113 13.58 -12.99 11.57
CA VAL A 113 13.97 -13.25 10.18
C VAL A 113 13.55 -12.06 9.31
N LYS A 114 14.33 -11.78 8.25
CA LYS A 114 14.04 -10.69 7.32
C LYS A 114 12.88 -11.09 6.42
N ASN A 115 11.91 -10.19 6.26
CA ASN A 115 10.78 -10.36 5.37
C ASN A 115 11.24 -10.31 3.91
N ARG A 116 10.63 -11.16 3.08
CA ARG A 116 10.71 -11.16 1.63
C ARG A 116 9.31 -10.98 1.08
N ASP A 117 9.15 -9.95 0.27
CA ASP A 117 7.88 -9.64 -0.38
C ASP A 117 7.64 -10.59 -1.57
N LEU A 118 6.43 -10.54 -2.11
CA LEU A 118 6.08 -11.31 -3.30
C LEU A 118 7.08 -11.00 -4.44
N HIS A 119 7.51 -12.06 -5.13
CA HIS A 119 8.52 -12.06 -6.19
C HIS A 119 9.96 -11.73 -5.74
N GLU A 120 10.22 -11.46 -4.47
CA GLU A 120 11.59 -11.35 -3.98
C GLU A 120 12.28 -12.71 -3.89
N THR A 121 13.60 -12.69 -4.05
CA THR A 121 14.43 -13.88 -3.90
C THR A 121 14.44 -14.40 -2.46
N CYS A 122 14.30 -15.71 -2.33
CA CYS A 122 14.26 -16.44 -1.08
C CYS A 122 15.04 -17.76 -1.15
N ASP A 123 15.42 -18.26 0.01
CA ASP A 123 16.02 -19.57 0.22
C ASP A 123 15.07 -20.56 0.88
N HIS A 124 14.18 -20.06 1.75
CA HIS A 124 13.25 -20.85 2.53
C HIS A 124 11.89 -20.17 2.66
N ASP A 125 10.82 -20.97 2.78
CA ASP A 125 9.43 -20.48 2.89
C ASP A 125 9.24 -19.45 4.00
N HIS A 126 9.89 -19.65 5.14
CA HIS A 126 9.76 -18.76 6.30
C HIS A 126 10.37 -17.37 6.07
N GLN A 127 11.03 -17.10 4.94
CA GLN A 127 11.46 -15.74 4.60
C GLN A 127 10.35 -14.95 3.92
N CYS A 128 9.44 -15.65 3.23
CA CYS A 128 8.33 -15.04 2.49
C CYS A 128 7.24 -14.57 3.45
N TYR A 129 6.98 -13.27 3.47
CA TYR A 129 6.06 -12.64 4.41
C TYR A 129 4.99 -11.83 3.68
N CYS A 130 3.74 -12.02 4.11
CA CYS A 130 2.55 -11.35 3.58
C CYS A 130 1.50 -11.17 4.70
N GLY A 131 1.94 -10.86 5.92
CA GLY A 131 1.06 -10.65 7.08
C GLY A 131 0.84 -11.88 7.96
N VAL A 132 -0.13 -11.76 8.88
CA VAL A 132 -0.36 -12.67 10.02
C VAL A 132 -0.77 -14.09 9.60
N ASP A 133 -1.51 -14.23 8.50
CA ASP A 133 -2.01 -15.51 7.99
C ASP A 133 -1.19 -16.07 6.82
N CYS A 134 0.03 -15.55 6.64
CA CYS A 134 0.75 -15.73 5.39
C CYS A 134 1.35 -17.13 5.20
N GLN A 135 1.65 -17.86 6.28
CA GLN A 135 2.34 -19.15 6.21
C GLN A 135 1.62 -20.18 5.33
N LEU A 136 0.29 -20.06 5.19
CA LEU A 136 -0.54 -20.95 4.38
C LEU A 136 -0.73 -20.44 2.93
N LYS A 137 -0.37 -19.19 2.63
CA LYS A 137 -0.71 -18.51 1.36
C LYS A 137 0.50 -18.26 0.47
N ILE A 138 1.70 -18.12 1.03
CA ILE A 138 2.95 -17.88 0.29
C ILE A 138 3.99 -18.97 0.59
N ALA A 139 4.90 -19.23 -0.34
CA ALA A 139 6.06 -20.09 -0.17
C ALA A 139 7.24 -19.60 -1.02
N CYS A 140 8.42 -20.14 -0.76
CA CYS A 140 9.59 -19.94 -1.59
C CYS A 140 9.60 -20.94 -2.75
N ILE A 141 9.05 -20.55 -3.90
CA ILE A 141 8.89 -21.41 -5.07
C ILE A 141 9.87 -20.94 -6.14
N HIS A 142 10.71 -21.85 -6.65
CA HIS A 142 11.75 -21.52 -7.63
C HIS A 142 12.64 -20.32 -7.22
N LYS A 143 13.04 -20.28 -5.95
CA LYS A 143 13.86 -19.20 -5.36
C LYS A 143 13.20 -17.83 -5.28
N ASN A 144 11.89 -17.72 -5.54
CA ASN A 144 11.14 -16.47 -5.37
C ASN A 144 9.90 -16.68 -4.50
N CYS A 145 9.57 -15.70 -3.68
CA CYS A 145 8.34 -15.73 -2.90
C CYS A 145 7.13 -15.68 -3.84
N SER A 146 6.30 -16.72 -3.78
CA SER A 146 5.17 -16.92 -4.70
C SER A 146 3.97 -17.47 -3.94
N CYS A 147 2.76 -17.14 -4.41
CA CYS A 147 1.54 -17.67 -3.81
C CYS A 147 1.47 -19.19 -3.99
N LYS A 148 1.03 -19.90 -2.94
CA LYS A 148 0.75 -21.33 -2.96
C LYS A 148 -0.46 -21.63 -3.85
N ALA A 149 -0.65 -22.89 -4.24
CA ALA A 149 -1.83 -23.32 -4.99
C ALA A 149 -3.14 -22.89 -4.30
N GLY A 150 -4.12 -22.46 -5.09
CA GLY A 150 -5.41 -21.93 -4.59
C GLY A 150 -5.36 -20.46 -4.14
N HIS A 151 -4.23 -19.78 -4.35
CA HIS A 151 -4.06 -18.37 -4.03
C HIS A 151 -3.43 -17.60 -5.19
N SER A 152 -3.83 -16.33 -5.30
CA SER A 152 -3.39 -15.44 -6.35
C SER A 152 -2.79 -14.13 -5.80
N PRO A 153 -1.81 -13.54 -6.49
CA PRO A 153 -1.28 -12.21 -6.15
C PRO A 153 -2.39 -11.14 -6.11
N TYR A 154 -2.36 -10.30 -5.07
CA TYR A 154 -3.25 -9.15 -4.91
C TYR A 154 -2.45 -7.93 -4.45
N LYS A 155 -2.66 -6.78 -5.12
CA LYS A 155 -2.02 -5.48 -4.83
C LYS A 155 -0.51 -5.59 -4.51
N SER A 156 0.23 -6.31 -5.36
CA SER A 156 1.70 -6.51 -5.38
C SER A 156 2.36 -7.14 -4.16
N ARG A 157 1.68 -7.29 -3.01
CA ARG A 157 2.28 -7.76 -1.74
C ARG A 157 1.46 -8.80 -0.99
N ARG A 158 0.25 -9.13 -1.46
CA ARG A 158 -0.65 -10.08 -0.81
C ARG A 158 -0.88 -11.31 -1.67
N CYS A 159 -1.15 -12.44 -1.01
CA CYS A 159 -1.77 -13.60 -1.62
C CYS A 159 -3.17 -13.73 -1.01
N ILE A 160 -4.20 -13.66 -1.85
CA ILE A 160 -5.60 -13.90 -1.45
C ILE A 160 -6.05 -15.23 -2.04
N SER A 161 -7.08 -15.85 -1.46
CA SER A 161 -7.64 -17.07 -2.03
C SER A 161 -8.30 -16.78 -3.38
N ASP A 162 -8.27 -17.74 -4.29
CA ASP A 162 -8.87 -17.58 -5.62
C ASP A 162 -10.40 -17.34 -5.54
N GLN A 163 -11.05 -17.85 -4.49
CA GLN A 163 -12.47 -17.57 -4.21
C GLN A 163 -12.72 -16.10 -3.86
N GLN A 164 -11.85 -15.49 -3.05
CA GLN A 164 -11.93 -14.07 -2.72
C GLN A 164 -11.63 -13.19 -3.93
N LEU A 165 -10.72 -13.62 -4.80
CA LEU A 165 -10.41 -12.87 -6.02
C LEU A 165 -11.65 -12.73 -6.92
N ASN A 166 -12.48 -13.77 -7.04
CA ASN A 166 -13.71 -13.70 -7.82
C ASN A 166 -14.71 -12.66 -7.28
N SER A 167 -14.85 -12.54 -5.95
CA SER A 167 -15.70 -11.51 -5.34
C SER A 167 -15.16 -10.08 -5.50
N VAL A 168 -13.85 -9.91 -5.63
CA VAL A 168 -13.22 -8.59 -5.81
C VAL A 168 -13.27 -8.14 -7.27
N ILE A 169 -13.23 -9.08 -8.23
CA ILE A 169 -13.36 -8.77 -9.66
C ILE A 169 -14.81 -8.43 -10.04
N GLU A 170 -15.80 -8.92 -9.28
CA GLU A 170 -17.23 -8.66 -9.48
C GLU A 170 -17.76 -7.37 -8.81
N GLU A 171 -16.89 -6.51 -8.28
CA GLU A 171 -17.32 -5.18 -7.83
C GLU A 171 -17.79 -4.35 -9.05
N PRO A 172 -19.05 -3.83 -9.06
CA PRO A 172 -19.77 -3.51 -10.29
C PRO A 172 -19.18 -2.29 -11.00
N ARG A 173 -18.78 -2.49 -12.25
CA ARG A 173 -18.47 -1.42 -13.20
C ARG A 173 -19.73 -0.78 -13.82
N THR A 174 -20.87 -0.86 -13.15
CA THR A 174 -22.16 -0.43 -13.69
C THR A 174 -23.01 0.20 -12.59
N GLU A 175 -23.24 1.51 -12.72
CA GLU A 175 -24.33 2.34 -12.15
C GLU A 175 -23.89 3.64 -11.45
N GLU A 176 -22.90 4.35 -11.97
CA GLU A 176 -22.73 5.78 -11.62
C GLU A 176 -22.65 6.70 -12.86
N PHE A 177 -23.43 6.39 -13.90
CA PHE A 177 -23.58 7.28 -15.07
C PHE A 177 -25.01 7.80 -15.29
N ASN A 178 -25.93 7.63 -14.33
CA ASN A 178 -27.33 8.09 -14.51
C ASN A 178 -27.91 8.95 -13.38
N LEU A 179 -27.10 9.53 -12.48
CA LEU A 179 -27.61 10.38 -11.39
C LEU A 179 -26.90 11.74 -11.22
N LEU A 180 -26.33 12.31 -12.30
CA LEU A 180 -25.94 13.72 -12.33
C LEU A 180 -26.87 14.54 -13.24
N MET A 181 -28.16 14.53 -12.91
CA MET A 181 -29.11 15.60 -13.27
C MET A 181 -30.18 15.68 -12.19
N GLN A 182 -29.84 16.08 -10.95
CA GLN A 182 -30.72 16.87 -10.08
C GLN A 182 -30.09 17.24 -8.73
N ASN A 183 -30.03 18.55 -8.50
CA ASN A 183 -30.18 19.27 -7.23
C ASN A 183 -28.96 19.40 -6.29
N ASP A 184 -28.35 20.58 -6.40
CA ASP A 184 -28.21 21.62 -5.36
C ASP A 184 -27.78 21.23 -3.93
N GLY A 185 -26.59 21.73 -3.56
CA GLY A 185 -26.42 22.42 -2.29
C GLY A 185 -25.48 21.76 -1.27
N VAL A 186 -24.26 22.32 -1.21
CA VAL A 186 -23.32 22.46 -0.06
C VAL A 186 -21.91 21.89 -0.36
N PRO A 187 -20.85 22.70 -0.22
CA PRO A 187 -19.48 22.28 -0.53
C PRO A 187 -18.84 21.51 0.63
N ARG A 188 -18.33 20.31 0.36
CA ARG A 188 -17.20 19.74 1.09
C ARG A 188 -15.97 19.87 0.22
N THR A 189 -14.97 20.55 0.74
CA THR A 189 -13.67 20.75 0.12
C THR A 189 -12.90 19.43 0.04
N SER A 190 -13.15 18.62 -0.98
CA SER A 190 -12.11 17.83 -1.64
C SER A 190 -11.55 18.71 -2.74
N ILE A 191 -10.25 19.02 -2.67
CA ILE A 191 -9.56 19.70 -3.75
C ILE A 191 -9.33 18.64 -4.82
N ASP A 192 -10.34 18.48 -5.69
CA ASP A 192 -10.24 17.68 -6.89
C ASP A 192 -9.41 18.46 -7.92
N CYS A 193 -8.29 17.87 -8.34
CA CYS A 193 -7.36 18.46 -9.32
C CYS A 193 -8.02 18.81 -10.67
N TYR A 194 -9.24 18.33 -10.93
CA TYR A 194 -10.02 18.64 -12.13
C TYR A 194 -10.50 20.10 -12.21
N SER A 195 -10.69 20.79 -11.07
CA SER A 195 -11.27 22.15 -11.08
C SER A 195 -10.26 23.24 -11.49
N PHE A 196 -8.96 22.98 -11.41
CA PHE A 196 -7.93 23.95 -11.78
C PHE A 196 -7.65 24.03 -13.29
N SER A 197 -7.89 22.95 -14.03
CA SER A 197 -7.64 22.93 -15.49
C SER A 197 -8.71 23.69 -16.28
N ILE A 198 -9.96 23.74 -15.80
CA ILE A 198 -11.04 24.46 -16.49
C ILE A 198 -10.91 25.98 -16.30
N PHE A 199 -10.51 26.43 -15.10
CA PHE A 199 -10.29 27.87 -14.86
C PHE A 199 -9.12 28.43 -15.66
N LEU A 200 -8.07 27.65 -15.94
CA LEU A 200 -6.94 28.15 -16.72
C LEU A 200 -7.26 28.29 -18.22
N ILE A 201 -8.19 27.49 -18.76
CA ILE A 201 -8.59 27.57 -20.17
C ILE A 201 -9.50 28.79 -20.42
N LEU A 202 -10.35 29.17 -19.45
CA LEU A 202 -11.24 30.32 -19.58
C LEU A 202 -10.52 31.68 -19.52
N THR A 203 -9.38 31.78 -18.84
CA THR A 203 -8.59 33.02 -18.80
C THR A 203 -7.73 33.25 -20.03
N ILE A 204 -7.51 32.23 -20.87
CA ILE A 204 -6.73 32.36 -22.12
C ILE A 204 -7.62 32.71 -23.31
N LEU A 205 -8.94 32.51 -23.19
CA LEU A 205 -9.92 32.78 -24.25
C LEU A 205 -10.70 34.10 -24.06
N TYR A 206 -10.27 34.99 -23.15
CA TYR A 206 -10.82 36.34 -23.00
C TYR A 206 -9.72 37.40 -22.96
#